data_AF-A0AAD4BLI7-F1
#
_entry.id   AF-A0AAD4BLI7-F1
#
_cell.length_a   1.000
_cell.length_b   1.000
_cell.length_c   1.000
_cell.angle_alpha   90.00
_cell.angle_beta   90.00
_cell.angle_gamma   90.00
#
_symmetry.space_group_name_H-M   'P 1'
#
loop_
_entity.id
_entity.type
_entity.pdbx_description
1 polymer ?
#
loop_
_entity_poly.entity_id
_entity_poly.type
_entity_poly.pdbx_seq_one_letter_code
_entity_poly.pdbx_strand_id
1 'polypeptide(L)'
;MGFGTGTSGTLFGAQRQPSNMSISPAQATGPVLFSKATKFNDLPEEIKRKFESLDAHIQGRVQISNDLKQRKLGLEPTKGQDLIREVHKELLGVAATIQSDALFTKDLKEKTDQAVQDTIVATRIIDGFRNPLQHGIYLKNLASFPLDIFTRVTKQMQERLQWYKNTTEQIERKLSSTAVQSQATPQVISSTLQTQNAIFVSLAAKTAAVDAELQKVKALYTQLWRAKTGSMRDPFNDLDRGSGGDFGMESLRVTQ
;
A
#
# COMPACT_ATOMS: atom_id res chain seq x y z
N MET A 1 -36.74 -4.91 -17.33
CA MET A 1 -36.10 -3.70 -17.88
C MET A 1 -34.67 -3.68 -17.35
N GLY A 2 -33.57 -3.80 -18.09
CA GLY A 2 -33.26 -3.88 -19.52
C GLY A 2 -31.74 -3.64 -19.57
N PHE A 3 -30.95 -4.71 -19.67
CA PHE A 3 -29.49 -4.68 -19.75
C PHE A 3 -29.02 -4.21 -21.13
N GLY A 4 -27.98 -3.38 -21.19
CA GLY A 4 -27.32 -2.96 -22.42
C GLY A 4 -25.82 -3.29 -22.37
N THR A 5 -25.47 -4.45 -22.93
CA THR A 5 -24.13 -4.97 -23.20
C THR A 5 -23.45 -4.24 -24.36
N GLY A 6 -22.11 -4.22 -24.36
CA GLY A 6 -21.27 -3.46 -25.28
C GLY A 6 -21.12 -4.02 -26.69
N THR A 7 -20.34 -3.29 -27.51
CA THR A 7 -19.78 -3.78 -28.78
C THR A 7 -18.45 -3.08 -29.07
N SER A 8 -17.39 -3.89 -29.12
CA SER A 8 -16.09 -3.61 -29.74
C SER A 8 -16.21 -3.36 -31.24
N GLY A 9 -15.37 -2.46 -31.76
CA GLY A 9 -14.43 -2.75 -32.84
C GLY A 9 -14.92 -2.87 -34.29
N THR A 10 -14.00 -2.48 -35.19
CA THR A 10 -13.89 -2.86 -36.61
C THR A 10 -14.74 -2.08 -37.62
N LEU A 11 -14.18 -1.00 -38.17
CA LEU A 11 -14.62 -0.39 -39.43
C LEU A 11 -13.46 -0.33 -40.42
N PHE A 12 -12.90 -1.50 -40.73
CA PHE A 12 -11.93 -1.70 -41.80
C PHE A 12 -12.39 -2.93 -42.61
N GLY A 13 -12.74 -2.72 -43.88
CA GLY A 13 -12.92 -3.79 -44.86
C GLY A 13 -14.35 -4.01 -45.35
N ALA A 14 -14.65 -3.49 -46.54
CA ALA A 14 -15.57 -4.00 -47.57
C ALA A 14 -15.81 -2.86 -48.56
N GLN A 15 -15.88 -3.00 -49.87
CA GLN A 15 -15.68 -4.10 -50.80
C GLN A 15 -15.65 -3.38 -52.16
N ARG A 16 -14.65 -3.65 -52.99
CA ARG A 16 -14.59 -3.13 -54.37
C ARG A 16 -15.65 -3.85 -55.19
N GLN A 17 -16.48 -3.12 -55.94
CA GLN A 17 -17.27 -3.68 -57.03
C GLN A 17 -17.28 -2.68 -58.21
N PRO A 18 -17.14 -3.17 -59.46
CA PRO A 18 -16.80 -2.33 -60.60
C PRO A 18 -18.03 -1.66 -61.20
N SER A 19 -17.97 -0.34 -61.37
CA SER A 19 -18.97 0.42 -62.11
C SER A 19 -18.70 0.31 -63.60
N ASN A 20 -19.67 -0.28 -64.30
CA ASN A 20 -19.70 -0.50 -65.73
C ASN A 20 -19.61 0.83 -66.50
N MET A 21 -18.73 0.88 -67.50
CA MET A 21 -18.47 2.05 -68.34
C MET A 21 -19.49 2.03 -69.50
N SER A 22 -20.52 2.86 -69.45
CA SER A 22 -21.40 3.15 -70.59
C SER A 22 -20.98 4.46 -71.25
N ILE A 23 -20.43 4.36 -72.46
CA ILE A 23 -20.04 5.49 -73.30
C ILE A 23 -21.28 5.94 -74.08
N SER A 24 -21.76 7.16 -73.81
CA SER A 24 -22.68 7.89 -74.69
C SER A 24 -21.96 9.15 -75.17
N PRO A 25 -21.94 9.47 -76.47
CA PRO A 25 -21.29 10.67 -76.97
C PRO A 25 -22.21 11.87 -76.74
N ALA A 26 -22.10 12.49 -75.58
CA ALA A 26 -22.67 13.81 -75.34
C ALA A 26 -21.69 14.87 -75.87
N GLN A 27 -22.12 15.48 -76.97
CA GLN A 27 -21.49 16.57 -77.71
C GLN A 27 -21.19 17.75 -76.77
N ALA A 28 -19.90 18.01 -76.51
CA ALA A 28 -19.44 19.14 -75.73
C ALA A 28 -19.38 20.40 -76.62
N THR A 29 -20.46 21.17 -76.63
CA THR A 29 -20.45 22.57 -77.06
C THR A 29 -20.51 23.47 -75.82
N GLY A 30 -19.36 23.64 -75.19
CA GLY A 30 -19.08 24.58 -74.11
C GLY A 30 -17.56 24.72 -73.99
N PRO A 31 -17.01 25.92 -73.77
CA PRO A 31 -15.57 26.13 -73.82
C PRO A 31 -14.86 25.22 -72.81
N VAL A 32 -13.78 24.60 -73.26
CA VAL A 32 -12.99 23.62 -72.52
C VAL A 32 -12.49 24.27 -71.22
N LEU A 33 -13.04 23.88 -70.07
CA LEU A 33 -12.81 24.59 -68.81
C LEU A 33 -11.39 24.38 -68.24
N PHE A 34 -10.71 23.26 -68.53
CA PHE A 34 -9.33 23.04 -68.06
C PHE A 34 -8.54 22.15 -69.04
N SER A 35 -7.38 22.63 -69.44
CA SER A 35 -6.39 21.92 -70.25
C SER A 35 -5.13 21.69 -69.40
N LYS A 36 -4.35 20.65 -69.70
CA LYS A 36 -3.07 20.34 -69.01
C LYS A 36 -2.03 21.49 -69.09
N ALA A 37 -2.31 22.51 -69.89
CA ALA A 37 -1.53 23.73 -70.07
C ALA A 37 -2.10 24.97 -69.35
N THR A 38 -3.23 24.88 -68.64
CA THR A 38 -3.80 26.01 -67.90
C THR A 38 -2.87 26.40 -66.75
N LYS A 39 -2.19 27.55 -66.87
CA LYS A 39 -1.32 28.09 -65.83
C LYS A 39 -2.17 28.71 -64.72
N PHE A 40 -1.64 28.76 -63.50
CA PHE A 40 -2.34 29.32 -62.33
C PHE A 40 -2.98 30.69 -62.60
N ASN A 41 -2.34 31.52 -63.41
CA ASN A 41 -2.80 32.86 -63.80
C ASN A 41 -4.03 32.88 -64.72
N ASP A 42 -4.35 31.80 -65.43
CA ASP A 42 -5.47 31.70 -66.37
C ASP A 42 -6.77 31.17 -65.71
N LEU A 43 -6.73 30.87 -64.41
CA LEU A 43 -7.90 30.41 -63.68
C LEU A 43 -8.81 31.59 -63.28
N PRO A 44 -10.14 31.38 -63.23
CA PRO A 44 -11.08 32.33 -62.62
C PRO A 44 -10.64 32.70 -61.20
N GLU A 45 -10.81 33.97 -60.83
CA GLU A 45 -10.39 34.55 -59.54
C GLU A 45 -10.87 33.72 -58.34
N GLU A 46 -12.07 33.15 -58.43
CA GLU A 46 -12.67 32.33 -57.39
C GLU A 46 -11.91 31.00 -57.17
N ILE A 47 -11.40 30.39 -58.25
CA ILE A 47 -10.66 29.12 -58.17
C ILE A 47 -9.23 29.37 -57.68
N LYS A 48 -8.58 30.46 -58.11
CA LYS A 48 -7.29 30.90 -57.56
C LYS A 48 -7.36 31.11 -56.06
N ARG A 49 -8.39 31.83 -55.59
CA ARG A 49 -8.64 32.08 -54.16
C ARG A 49 -8.85 30.80 -53.38
N LYS A 50 -9.52 29.79 -53.95
CA LYS A 50 -9.67 28.47 -53.31
C LYS A 50 -8.34 27.72 -53.24
N PHE A 51 -7.50 27.77 -54.26
CA PHE A 51 -6.16 27.16 -54.21
C PHE A 51 -5.25 27.85 -53.21
N GLU A 52 -5.24 29.18 -53.14
CA GLU A 52 -4.48 29.93 -52.12
C GLU A 52 -4.99 29.63 -50.70
N SER A 53 -6.31 29.57 -50.51
CA SER A 53 -6.90 29.17 -49.23
C SER A 53 -6.54 27.73 -48.85
N LEU A 54 -6.44 26.83 -49.83
CA LEU A 54 -6.10 25.42 -49.61
C LEU A 54 -4.61 25.25 -49.33
N ASP A 55 -3.74 26.00 -50.01
CA ASP A 55 -2.30 26.03 -49.74
C ASP A 55 -2.00 26.63 -48.36
N ALA A 56 -2.64 27.75 -48.00
CA ALA A 56 -2.55 28.34 -46.67
C ALA A 56 -3.02 27.36 -45.57
N HIS A 57 -4.09 26.60 -45.84
CA HIS A 57 -4.56 25.57 -44.92
C HIS A 57 -3.55 24.43 -44.77
N ILE A 58 -2.99 23.93 -45.87
CA ILE A 58 -1.97 22.87 -45.86
C ILE A 58 -0.73 23.33 -45.10
N GLN A 59 -0.22 24.53 -45.40
CA GLN A 59 0.93 25.11 -44.71
C GLN A 59 0.67 25.27 -43.21
N GLY A 60 -0.52 25.75 -42.82
CA GLY A 60 -0.93 25.83 -41.42
C GLY A 60 -0.96 24.46 -40.73
N ARG A 61 -1.44 23.41 -41.40
CA ARG A 61 -1.45 22.04 -40.85
C ARG A 61 -0.05 21.44 -40.75
N VAL A 62 0.84 21.74 -41.69
CA VAL A 62 2.26 21.35 -41.63
C VAL A 62 2.96 22.05 -40.45
N GLN A 63 2.70 23.33 -40.23
CA GLN A 63 3.26 24.09 -39.12
C GLN A 63 2.79 23.56 -37.77
N ILE A 64 1.48 23.26 -37.62
CA ILE A 64 0.92 22.62 -36.42
C ILE A 64 1.55 21.22 -36.20
N SER A 65 1.71 20.43 -37.27
CA SER A 65 2.39 19.13 -37.19
C SER A 65 3.84 19.27 -36.71
N ASN A 66 4.57 20.28 -37.18
CA ASN A 66 5.95 20.51 -36.75
C ASN A 66 6.01 21.00 -35.30
N ASP A 67 5.08 21.88 -34.86
CA ASP A 67 4.98 22.30 -33.45
C ASP A 67 4.68 21.11 -32.52
N LEU A 68 3.73 20.25 -32.91
CA LEU A 68 3.39 19.04 -32.16
C LEU A 68 4.56 18.05 -32.06
N LYS A 69 5.37 17.90 -33.12
CA LYS A 69 6.57 17.06 -33.10
C LYS A 69 7.69 17.64 -32.22
N GLN A 70 7.78 18.96 -32.12
CA GLN A 70 8.77 19.64 -31.27
C GLN A 70 8.37 19.61 -29.79
N ARG A 71 7.06 19.62 -29.48
CA ARG A 71 6.59 19.44 -28.11
C ARG A 71 6.90 18.02 -27.63
N LYS A 72 7.69 17.93 -26.57
CA LYS A 72 7.96 16.67 -25.86
C LYS A 72 6.76 16.26 -25.01
N LEU A 73 5.65 15.91 -25.65
CA LEU A 73 4.48 15.34 -24.99
C LEU A 73 4.84 13.91 -24.53
N GLY A 74 4.68 13.60 -23.24
CA GLY A 74 4.96 12.27 -22.67
C GLY A 74 6.04 12.22 -21.58
N LEU A 75 6.92 13.23 -21.49
CA LEU A 75 7.87 13.33 -20.38
C LEU A 75 7.17 13.70 -19.06
N GLU A 76 6.18 14.59 -19.10
CA GLU A 76 5.49 15.05 -17.90
C GLU A 76 4.65 13.95 -17.23
N PRO A 77 3.86 13.13 -17.95
CA PRO A 77 3.19 11.98 -17.36
C PRO A 77 4.16 10.95 -16.76
N THR A 78 5.31 10.72 -17.40
CA THR A 78 6.32 9.77 -16.92
C THR A 78 6.97 10.27 -15.63
N LYS A 79 7.37 11.55 -15.60
CA LYS A 79 7.87 12.21 -14.38
C LYS A 79 6.85 12.20 -13.25
N GLY A 80 5.59 12.47 -13.56
CA GLY A 80 4.50 12.37 -12.58
C GLY A 80 4.36 10.95 -12.02
N GLN A 81 4.43 9.93 -12.87
CA GLN A 81 4.38 8.53 -12.45
C GLN A 81 5.55 8.15 -11.54
N ASP A 82 6.77 8.56 -11.87
CA ASP A 82 7.95 8.27 -11.06
C ASP A 82 7.88 8.99 -9.71
N LEU A 83 7.44 10.25 -9.68
CA LEU A 83 7.21 10.99 -8.45
C LEU A 83 6.15 10.32 -7.56
N ILE A 84 5.05 9.84 -8.14
CA ILE A 84 4.01 9.11 -7.39
C ILE A 84 4.58 7.83 -6.78
N ARG A 85 5.41 7.08 -7.51
CA ARG A 85 6.07 5.87 -6.98
C ARG A 85 7.02 6.19 -5.84
N GLU A 86 7.77 7.28 -5.97
CA GLU A 86 8.70 7.73 -4.93
C GLU A 86 7.97 8.17 -3.66
N VAL A 87 6.95 9.02 -3.80
CA VAL A 87 6.08 9.41 -2.67
C VAL A 87 5.42 8.20 -2.03
N HIS A 88 4.95 7.23 -2.82
CA HIS A 88 4.37 6.01 -2.26
C HIS A 88 5.38 5.19 -1.45
N LYS A 89 6.62 5.06 -1.95
CA LYS A 89 7.71 4.40 -1.24
C LYS A 89 8.05 5.12 0.07
N GLU A 90 8.15 6.45 0.05
CA GLU A 90 8.37 7.25 1.24
C GLU A 90 7.24 7.11 2.24
N LEU A 91 5.99 7.14 1.79
CA LEU A 91 4.80 6.94 2.62
C LEU A 91 4.84 5.58 3.33
N LEU A 92 5.19 4.50 2.62
CA LEU A 92 5.35 3.18 3.23
C LEU A 92 6.48 3.17 4.29
N GLY A 93 7.59 3.85 4.03
CA GLY A 93 8.69 3.99 5.00
C GLY A 93 8.28 4.75 6.25
N VAL A 94 7.54 5.86 6.09
CA VAL A 94 6.99 6.66 7.19
C VAL A 94 5.96 5.85 7.97
N ALA A 95 5.04 5.15 7.29
CA ALA A 95 4.04 4.30 7.93
C ALA A 95 4.68 3.18 8.77
N ALA A 96 5.71 2.51 8.26
CA ALA A 96 6.45 1.49 9.00
C ALA A 96 7.14 2.06 10.24
N THR A 97 7.74 3.24 10.11
CA THR A 97 8.38 3.94 11.24
C THR A 97 7.35 4.32 12.30
N ILE A 98 6.23 4.93 11.90
CA ILE A 98 5.13 5.29 12.81
C ILE A 98 4.58 4.05 13.52
N GLN A 99 4.42 2.93 12.82
CA GLN A 99 3.97 1.69 13.43
C GLN A 99 4.96 1.17 14.50
N SER A 100 6.26 1.23 14.22
CA SER A 100 7.31 0.88 15.18
C SER A 100 7.27 1.83 16.39
N ASP A 101 7.14 3.13 16.16
CA ASP A 101 7.08 4.14 17.22
C ASP A 101 5.83 3.99 18.09
N ALA A 102 4.68 3.62 17.49
CA ALA A 102 3.45 3.35 18.22
C ALA A 102 3.62 2.15 19.16
N LEU A 103 4.23 1.06 18.69
CA LEU A 103 4.52 -0.12 19.51
C LEU A 103 5.52 0.20 20.63
N PHE A 104 6.57 0.96 20.32
CA PHE A 104 7.55 1.41 21.30
C PHE A 104 6.91 2.30 22.38
N THR A 105 6.07 3.26 21.97
CA THR A 105 5.35 4.16 22.88
C THR A 105 4.41 3.38 23.80
N LYS A 106 3.73 2.35 23.28
CA LYS A 106 2.86 1.48 24.08
C LYS A 106 3.65 0.73 25.15
N ASP A 107 4.76 0.11 24.78
CA ASP A 107 5.65 -0.58 25.73
C ASP A 107 6.22 0.39 26.79
N LEU A 108 6.63 1.59 26.38
CA LEU A 108 7.12 2.61 27.29
C LEU A 108 6.03 3.07 28.27
N LYS A 109 4.80 3.24 27.79
CA LYS A 109 3.65 3.56 28.64
C LYS A 109 3.41 2.47 29.67
N GLU A 110 3.33 1.21 29.25
CA GLU A 110 3.11 0.07 30.17
C GLU A 110 4.20 0.01 31.26
N LYS A 111 5.47 0.22 30.89
CA LYS A 111 6.59 0.29 31.85
C LYS A 111 6.47 1.48 32.80
N THR A 112 6.07 2.64 32.28
CA THR A 112 5.91 3.86 33.08
C THR A 112 4.76 3.73 34.07
N ASP A 113 3.61 3.21 33.62
CA ASP A 113 2.43 2.96 34.46
C ASP A 113 2.77 1.98 35.59
N GLN A 114 3.52 0.91 35.28
CA GLN A 114 4.00 -0.02 36.31
C GLN A 114 4.95 0.66 37.30
N ALA A 115 5.91 1.47 36.83
CA ALA A 115 6.86 2.18 37.69
C ALA A 115 6.16 3.20 38.60
N VAL A 116 5.13 3.89 38.11
CA VAL A 116 4.30 4.79 38.89
C VAL A 116 3.56 4.02 40.00
N GLN A 117 2.94 2.89 39.66
CA GLN A 117 2.27 2.04 40.67
C GLN A 117 3.25 1.53 41.73
N ASP A 118 4.43 1.07 41.31
CA ASP A 118 5.47 0.62 42.24
C ASP A 118 5.88 1.77 43.19
N THR A 119 6.05 2.98 42.66
CA THR A 119 6.41 4.16 43.44
C THR A 119 5.32 4.56 44.44
N ILE A 120 4.04 4.48 44.03
CA ILE A 120 2.91 4.74 44.92
C ILE A 120 2.90 3.74 46.09
N VAL A 121 3.08 2.45 45.79
CA VAL A 121 3.10 1.41 46.82
C VAL A 121 4.29 1.59 47.76
N ALA A 122 5.49 1.85 47.22
CA ALA A 122 6.67 2.14 48.02
C ALA A 122 6.46 3.35 48.95
N THR A 123 5.82 4.43 48.45
CA THR A 123 5.50 5.62 49.25
C THR A 123 4.54 5.28 50.39
N ARG A 124 3.48 4.50 50.10
CA ARG A 124 2.53 4.03 51.13
C ARG A 124 3.20 3.18 52.21
N ILE A 125 4.19 2.36 51.85
CA ILE A 125 4.97 1.59 52.82
C ILE A 125 5.77 2.54 53.71
N ILE A 126 6.47 3.52 53.14
CA ILE A 126 7.23 4.52 53.90
C ILE A 126 6.32 5.30 54.85
N ASP A 127 5.16 5.76 54.38
CA ASP A 127 4.17 6.47 55.21
C ASP A 127 3.59 5.57 56.31
N GLY A 128 3.37 4.29 56.01
CA GLY A 128 2.96 3.27 56.97
C GLY A 128 3.95 3.10 58.12
N PHE A 129 5.25 3.10 57.82
CA PHE A 129 6.31 3.05 58.83
C PHE A 129 6.47 4.38 59.59
N ARG A 130 6.24 5.51 58.92
CA ARG A 130 6.34 6.84 59.54
C ARG A 130 5.19 7.16 60.48
N ASN A 131 3.98 6.66 60.20
CA ASN A 131 2.78 6.85 61.02
C ASN A 131 2.06 5.52 61.35
N PRO A 132 2.66 4.64 62.18
CA PRO A 132 2.15 3.28 62.40
C PRO A 132 0.74 3.21 63.00
N LEU A 133 0.36 4.19 63.82
CA LEU A 133 -0.93 4.24 64.51
C LEU A 133 -2.13 4.47 63.57
N GLN A 134 -1.90 5.15 62.44
CA GLN A 134 -2.95 5.45 61.45
C GLN A 134 -2.85 4.58 60.20
N HIS A 135 -1.65 4.13 59.85
CA HIS A 135 -1.34 3.52 58.54
C HIS A 135 -0.78 2.09 58.64
N GLY A 136 -0.76 1.48 59.84
CA GLY A 136 -0.20 0.13 60.06
C GLY A 136 -0.90 -1.01 59.28
N ILE A 137 -2.14 -0.81 58.83
CA ILE A 137 -2.87 -1.79 57.99
C ILE A 137 -2.20 -1.91 56.60
N TYR A 138 -1.65 -0.83 56.05
CA TYR A 138 -0.96 -0.86 54.76
C TYR A 138 0.28 -1.74 54.79
N LEU A 139 1.01 -1.76 55.92
CA LEU A 139 2.22 -2.57 56.07
C LEU A 139 1.92 -4.08 56.03
N LYS A 140 0.78 -4.52 56.57
CA LYS A 140 0.36 -5.93 56.50
C LYS A 140 -0.08 -6.31 55.09
N ASN A 141 -0.82 -5.44 54.41
CA ASN A 141 -1.35 -5.71 53.06
C ASN A 141 -0.28 -5.63 51.96
N LEU A 142 0.79 -4.87 52.18
CA LEU A 142 1.86 -4.64 51.21
C LEU A 142 3.15 -5.42 51.54
N ALA A 143 3.10 -6.37 52.48
CA ALA A 143 4.28 -7.10 52.94
C ALA A 143 4.94 -7.95 51.83
N SER A 144 4.19 -8.43 50.83
CA SER A 144 4.73 -9.20 49.70
C SER A 144 5.39 -8.33 48.63
N PHE A 145 5.05 -7.04 48.58
CA PHE A 145 5.40 -6.15 47.48
C PHE A 145 6.92 -6.07 47.21
N PRO A 146 7.81 -5.94 48.22
CA PRO A 146 9.24 -5.94 47.97
C PRO A 146 9.73 -7.22 47.28
N LEU A 147 9.24 -8.39 47.72
CA LEU A 147 9.58 -9.68 47.12
C LEU A 147 9.05 -9.78 45.68
N ASP A 148 7.84 -9.30 45.43
CA ASP A 148 7.22 -9.29 44.10
C ASP A 148 8.02 -8.42 43.12
N ILE A 149 8.49 -7.25 43.54
CA ILE A 149 9.40 -6.40 42.75
C ILE A 149 10.68 -7.14 42.41
N PHE A 150 11.39 -7.67 43.41
CA PHE A 150 12.69 -8.31 43.15
C PHE A 150 12.54 -9.53 42.25
N THR A 151 11.48 -10.33 42.45
CA THR A 151 11.17 -11.47 41.57
C THR A 151 10.95 -11.01 40.13
N ARG A 152 10.17 -9.95 39.92
CA ARG A 152 9.92 -9.37 38.60
C ARG A 152 11.21 -8.84 37.96
N VAL A 153 12.02 -8.09 38.69
CA VAL A 153 13.29 -7.53 38.20
C VAL A 153 14.28 -8.63 37.84
N THR A 154 14.39 -9.67 38.67
CA THR A 154 15.25 -10.83 38.38
C THR A 154 14.82 -11.56 37.11
N LYS A 155 13.50 -11.77 36.92
CA LYS A 155 12.97 -12.36 35.69
C LYS A 155 13.31 -11.50 34.45
N GLN A 156 13.09 -10.19 34.54
CA GLN A 156 13.45 -9.26 33.45
C GLN A 156 14.96 -9.30 33.14
N MET A 157 15.81 -9.37 34.18
CA MET A 157 17.26 -9.48 33.98
C MET A 157 17.65 -10.80 33.31
N GLN A 158 17.02 -11.92 33.70
CA GLN A 158 17.24 -13.22 33.07
C GLN A 158 16.88 -13.20 31.58
N GLU A 159 15.74 -12.61 31.22
CA GLU A 159 15.31 -12.44 29.82
C GLU A 159 16.29 -11.56 29.04
N ARG A 160 16.77 -10.47 29.63
CA ARG A 160 17.80 -9.60 29.02
C ARG A 160 19.12 -10.32 28.80
N LEU A 161 19.58 -11.13 29.75
CA LEU A 161 20.80 -11.92 29.61
C LEU A 161 20.66 -12.96 28.48
N GLN A 162 19.51 -13.61 28.35
CA GLN A 162 19.25 -14.52 27.24
C GLN A 162 19.25 -13.77 25.90
N TRP A 163 18.67 -12.58 25.85
CA TRP A 163 18.70 -11.73 24.66
C TRP A 163 20.13 -11.29 24.30
N TYR A 164 20.93 -10.86 25.27
CA TYR A 164 22.34 -10.51 25.06
C TYR A 164 23.13 -11.70 24.53
N LYS A 165 22.97 -12.88 25.13
CA LYS A 165 23.61 -14.12 24.66
C LYS A 165 23.25 -14.42 23.21
N ASN A 166 21.95 -14.44 22.88
CA ASN A 166 21.48 -14.71 21.53
C ASN A 166 22.01 -13.69 20.51
N THR A 167 22.13 -12.43 20.92
CA THR A 167 22.64 -11.35 20.06
C THR A 167 24.14 -11.49 19.83
N THR A 168 24.92 -11.81 20.88
CA THR A 168 26.35 -12.11 20.75
C THR A 168 26.59 -13.30 19.82
N GLU A 169 25.86 -14.40 19.99
CA GLU A 169 25.97 -15.57 19.09
C GLU A 169 25.63 -15.22 17.63
N GLN A 170 24.66 -14.33 17.40
CA GLN A 170 24.32 -13.85 16.06
C GLN A 170 25.44 -12.98 15.48
N ILE A 171 26.02 -12.09 16.27
CA ILE A 171 27.16 -11.26 15.86
C ILE A 171 28.34 -12.15 15.48
N GLU A 172 28.67 -13.14 16.31
CA GLU A 172 29.73 -14.11 16.03
C GLU A 172 29.49 -14.86 14.71
N ARG A 173 28.29 -15.42 14.50
CA ARG A 173 27.94 -16.08 13.24
C ARG A 173 28.07 -15.14 12.04
N LYS A 174 27.62 -13.90 12.18
CA LYS A 174 27.72 -12.89 11.11
C LYS A 174 29.17 -12.57 10.80
N LEU A 175 30.01 -12.33 11.81
CA LEU A 175 31.44 -12.08 11.64
C LEU A 175 32.15 -13.26 10.97
N SER A 176 31.88 -14.49 11.41
CA SER A 176 32.41 -15.70 10.77
C SER A 176 31.94 -15.83 9.32
N SER A 177 30.68 -15.49 9.02
CA SER A 177 30.17 -15.52 7.64
C SER A 177 30.82 -14.47 6.77
N THR A 178 30.98 -13.22 7.24
CA THR A 178 31.60 -12.12 6.49
C THR A 178 33.08 -12.39 6.21
N ALA A 179 33.79 -13.02 7.15
CA ALA A 179 35.18 -13.43 6.96
C ALA A 179 35.36 -14.47 5.83
N VAL A 180 34.30 -15.20 5.48
CA VAL A 180 34.30 -16.28 4.47
C VAL A 180 33.59 -15.85 3.16
N GLN A 181 32.85 -14.74 3.17
CA GLN A 181 31.93 -14.39 2.09
C GLN A 181 32.63 -13.68 0.92
N SER A 182 33.25 -14.45 0.02
CA SER A 182 33.92 -13.89 -1.17
C SER A 182 33.06 -13.73 -2.42
N GLN A 183 31.82 -14.25 -2.53
CA GLN A 183 31.01 -14.07 -3.76
C GLN A 183 29.49 -14.20 -3.47
N ALA A 184 28.76 -13.07 -3.41
CA ALA A 184 27.30 -13.09 -3.54
C ALA A 184 26.94 -13.20 -5.03
N THR A 185 26.77 -14.41 -5.53
CA THR A 185 26.39 -14.62 -6.94
C THR A 185 24.88 -14.39 -7.15
N PRO A 186 24.43 -13.86 -8.31
CA PRO A 186 23.01 -13.66 -8.60
C PRO A 186 22.15 -14.93 -8.44
N GLN A 187 22.73 -16.10 -8.71
CA GLN A 187 22.08 -17.41 -8.55
C GLN A 187 21.75 -17.72 -7.09
N VAL A 188 22.65 -17.39 -6.15
CA VAL A 188 22.40 -17.56 -4.72
C VAL A 188 21.24 -16.68 -4.26
N ILE A 189 21.17 -15.43 -4.76
CA ILE A 189 20.06 -14.51 -4.46
C ILE A 189 18.72 -15.10 -4.93
N SER A 190 18.67 -15.61 -6.17
CA SER A 190 17.45 -16.22 -6.70
C SER A 190 17.00 -17.44 -5.88
N SER A 191 17.91 -18.36 -5.55
CA SER A 191 17.58 -19.53 -4.72
C SER A 191 17.16 -19.13 -3.29
N THR A 192 17.77 -18.07 -2.74
CA THR A 192 17.42 -17.53 -1.43
C THR A 192 16.01 -16.94 -1.44
N LEU A 193 15.65 -16.18 -2.47
CA LEU A 193 14.30 -15.64 -2.63
C LEU A 193 13.25 -16.75 -2.79
N GLN A 194 13.55 -17.79 -3.57
CA GLN A 194 12.66 -18.96 -3.70
C GLN A 194 12.47 -19.66 -2.36
N THR A 195 13.56 -19.84 -1.59
CA THR A 195 13.51 -20.44 -0.25
C THR A 195 12.73 -19.58 0.73
N GLN A 196 12.96 -18.26 0.73
CA GLN A 196 12.21 -17.31 1.56
C GLN A 196 10.71 -17.35 1.23
N ASN A 197 10.36 -17.37 -0.05
CA ASN A 197 8.96 -17.50 -0.48
C ASN A 197 8.31 -18.79 0.05
N ALA A 198 9.02 -19.94 -0.05
CA ALA A 198 8.52 -21.20 0.51
C ALA A 198 8.33 -21.13 2.04
N ILE A 199 9.24 -20.47 2.75
CA ILE A 199 9.12 -20.23 4.20
C ILE A 199 7.90 -19.35 4.49
N PHE A 200 7.68 -18.27 3.73
CA PHE A 200 6.52 -17.39 3.90
C PHE A 200 5.20 -18.13 3.69
N VAL A 201 5.10 -18.96 2.65
CA VAL A 201 3.90 -19.77 2.39
C VAL A 201 3.66 -20.77 3.53
N SER A 202 4.71 -21.43 4.02
CA SER A 202 4.62 -22.34 5.16
C SER A 202 4.17 -21.63 6.45
N LEU A 203 4.72 -20.43 6.71
CA LEU A 203 4.34 -19.60 7.84
C LEU A 203 2.89 -19.15 7.73
N ALA A 204 2.44 -18.72 6.55
CA ALA A 204 1.06 -18.33 6.29
C ALA A 204 0.09 -19.49 6.53
N ALA A 205 0.43 -20.71 6.08
CA ALA A 205 -0.37 -21.90 6.33
C ALA A 205 -0.48 -22.21 7.83
N LYS A 206 0.63 -22.11 8.58
CA LYS A 206 0.62 -22.30 10.04
C LYS A 206 -0.21 -21.22 10.74
N THR A 207 -0.07 -19.96 10.34
CA THR A 207 -0.85 -18.85 10.89
C THR A 207 -2.35 -19.05 10.61
N ALA A 208 -2.71 -19.47 9.41
CA ALA A 208 -4.10 -19.78 9.04
C ALA A 208 -4.67 -20.95 9.85
N ALA A 209 -3.85 -21.99 10.12
CA ALA A 209 -4.26 -23.10 10.98
C ALA A 209 -4.51 -22.63 12.43
N VAL A 210 -3.62 -21.79 12.98
CA VAL A 210 -3.80 -21.22 14.33
C VAL A 210 -5.03 -20.31 14.38
N ASP A 211 -5.27 -19.49 13.35
CA ASP A 211 -6.48 -18.66 13.26
C ASP A 211 -7.74 -19.53 13.20
N ALA A 212 -7.76 -20.60 12.40
CA ALA A 212 -8.89 -21.52 12.34
C ALA A 212 -9.19 -22.16 13.71
N GLU A 213 -8.17 -22.58 14.46
CA GLU A 213 -8.36 -23.08 15.83
C GLU A 213 -8.87 -21.98 16.77
N LEU A 214 -8.36 -20.76 16.66
CA LEU A 214 -8.85 -19.61 17.44
C LEU A 214 -10.32 -19.33 17.14
N GLN A 215 -10.75 -19.37 15.88
CA GLN A 215 -12.14 -19.17 15.50
C GLN A 215 -13.05 -20.27 16.06
N LYS A 216 -12.60 -21.54 16.09
CA LYS A 216 -13.33 -22.63 16.74
C LYS A 216 -13.51 -22.36 18.24
N VAL A 217 -12.44 -21.95 18.93
CA VAL A 217 -12.50 -21.62 20.35
C VAL A 217 -13.44 -20.45 20.62
N LYS A 218 -13.39 -19.39 19.80
CA LYS A 218 -14.32 -18.25 19.88
C LYS A 218 -15.76 -18.70 19.69
N ALA A 219 -16.04 -19.53 18.69
CA ALA A 219 -17.40 -20.03 18.42
C ALA A 219 -17.95 -20.83 19.62
N LEU A 220 -17.15 -21.74 20.19
CA LEU A 220 -17.52 -22.52 21.38
C LEU A 220 -17.78 -21.62 22.58
N TYR A 221 -16.90 -20.63 22.81
CA TYR A 221 -17.08 -19.68 23.90
C TYR A 221 -18.35 -18.85 23.72
N THR A 222 -18.61 -18.33 22.52
CA THR A 222 -19.82 -17.56 22.22
C THR A 222 -21.09 -18.39 22.43
N GLN A 223 -21.07 -19.69 22.09
CA GLN A 223 -22.18 -20.60 22.37
C GLN A 223 -22.41 -20.76 23.89
N LEU A 224 -21.35 -21.01 24.66
CA LEU A 224 -21.43 -21.12 26.12
C LEU A 224 -21.88 -19.81 26.78
N TRP A 225 -21.37 -18.68 26.29
CA TRP A 225 -21.75 -17.34 26.74
C TRP A 225 -23.24 -17.08 26.55
N ARG A 226 -23.78 -17.39 25.36
CA ARG A 226 -25.21 -17.29 25.04
C ARG A 226 -26.06 -18.17 25.95
N ALA A 227 -25.64 -19.42 26.16
CA ALA A 227 -26.35 -20.36 27.03
C ALA A 227 -26.40 -19.87 28.49
N LYS A 228 -25.33 -19.24 28.98
CA LYS A 228 -25.23 -18.78 30.37
C LYS A 228 -25.91 -17.43 30.62
N THR A 229 -25.83 -16.51 29.66
CA THR A 229 -26.31 -15.13 29.83
C THR A 229 -27.65 -14.86 29.16
N GLY A 230 -28.11 -15.73 28.26
CA GLY A 230 -29.29 -15.49 27.42
C GLY A 230 -29.10 -14.37 26.38
N SER A 231 -27.93 -13.73 26.35
CA SER A 231 -27.63 -12.62 25.44
C SER A 231 -27.13 -13.16 24.11
N MET A 232 -27.76 -12.75 22.99
CA MET A 232 -27.31 -13.11 21.63
C MET A 232 -26.05 -12.34 21.18
N ARG A 233 -25.62 -11.35 21.96
CA ARG A 233 -24.46 -10.49 21.67
C ARG A 233 -23.18 -11.32 21.58
N ASP A 234 -22.37 -11.04 20.58
CA ASP A 234 -21.05 -11.66 20.42
C ASP A 234 -20.08 -11.05 21.45
N PRO A 235 -19.53 -11.84 22.39
CA PRO A 235 -18.57 -11.35 23.37
C PRO A 235 -17.24 -10.89 22.76
N PHE A 236 -16.97 -11.17 21.47
CA PHE A 236 -15.72 -10.82 20.78
C PHE A 236 -15.85 -9.66 19.78
N ASN A 237 -17.02 -9.01 19.68
CA ASN A 237 -17.18 -7.87 18.79
C ASN A 237 -16.60 -6.59 19.42
N ASP A 238 -15.46 -6.10 18.91
CA ASP A 238 -14.74 -4.96 19.47
C ASP A 238 -15.45 -3.62 19.28
N LEU A 239 -16.31 -3.49 18.25
CA LEU A 239 -17.18 -2.30 18.06
C LEU A 239 -18.12 -2.04 19.25
N ASP A 240 -18.39 -3.11 20.00
CA ASP A 240 -19.33 -3.14 21.11
C ASP A 240 -18.62 -3.04 22.48
N ARG A 241 -17.29 -3.20 22.52
CA ARG A 241 -16.46 -2.85 23.68
C ARG A 241 -16.29 -1.34 23.68
N GLY A 242 -17.25 -0.65 24.31
CA GLY A 242 -17.37 0.80 24.32
C GLY A 242 -16.03 1.54 24.22
N SER A 243 -15.92 2.35 23.16
CA SER A 243 -14.95 3.41 22.91
C SER A 243 -14.12 3.76 24.15
N GLY A 244 -13.05 3.00 24.33
CA GLY A 244 -12.25 2.98 25.56
C GLY A 244 -10.77 2.96 25.24
N GLY A 245 -10.34 3.84 24.34
CA GLY A 245 -8.95 4.30 24.33
C GLY A 245 -7.98 3.62 23.38
N ASP A 246 -8.40 3.13 22.21
CA ASP A 246 -7.45 2.82 21.14
C ASP A 246 -7.57 3.87 20.03
N PHE A 247 -6.52 4.69 19.89
CA PHE A 247 -6.41 5.70 18.85
C PHE A 247 -6.60 5.00 17.50
N GLY A 248 -7.56 5.47 16.70
CA GLY A 248 -8.02 4.88 15.43
C GLY A 248 -6.95 4.67 14.35
N MET A 249 -6.00 3.78 14.63
CA MET A 249 -4.90 3.33 13.78
C MET A 249 -5.22 1.98 13.14
N GLU A 250 -6.30 1.32 13.57
CA GLU A 250 -6.75 0.06 12.99
C GLU A 250 -7.33 0.24 11.57
N SER A 251 -7.74 1.46 11.21
CA SER A 251 -8.18 1.81 9.85
C SER A 251 -7.03 2.00 8.84
N LEU A 252 -5.77 1.92 9.28
CA LEU A 252 -4.60 1.99 8.40
C LEU A 252 -4.16 0.63 7.85
N ARG A 253 -4.93 -0.43 8.10
CA ARG A 253 -4.77 -1.68 7.35
C ARG A 253 -5.22 -1.44 5.91
N VAL A 254 -4.29 -0.98 5.08
CA VAL A 254 -4.41 -0.98 3.63
C VAL A 254 -4.68 -2.44 3.24
N THR A 255 -5.91 -2.69 2.82
CA THR A 255 -6.34 -3.95 2.22
C THR A 255 -5.51 -4.15 0.96
N GLN A 256 -4.86 -5.30 0.90
CA GLN A 256 -4.10 -5.76 -0.27
C GLN A 256 -5.07 -6.27 -1.34
#